data_AF-A0A1H4U7C6-F1
#
_entry.id   AF-A0A1H4U7C6-F1
#
_cell.length_a   1.000
_cell.length_b   1.000
_cell.length_c   1.000
_cell.angle_alpha   90.00
_cell.angle_beta   90.00
_cell.angle_gamma   90.00
#
_symmetry.space_group_name_H-M   'P 1'
#
loop_
_entity.id
_entity.type
_entity.pdbx_description
1 polymer ?
#
loop_
_entity_poly.entity_id
_entity_poly.type
_entity_poly.pdbx_seq_one_letter_code
_entity_poly.pdbx_strand_id
1 'polypeptide(L)'
;MVIRIVTQARITQLEHDARVAREQAREISGAASEAFGEHVRELYAATDHAERAETATTEVGVILSFAMKELSAAQQELLLKDVEIRRLRRELEGASMEGRTLTVLLHYGEPHTIYASREDAHADTGTHGMPADHVWKPCGERPAAEFKWRCEAFIYNAVSNGFRRAYVPAAKPVEGAA
;
A
#
# COMPACT_ATOMS: atom_id res chain seq x y z
N MET A 1 -25.01 72.35 -85.80
CA MET A 1 -24.73 70.90 -85.82
C MET A 1 -23.58 70.58 -84.84
N VAL A 2 -23.80 70.79 -83.54
CA VAL A 2 -22.75 70.58 -82.50
C VAL A 2 -23.36 69.85 -81.29
N ILE A 3 -24.62 70.17 -80.96
CA ILE A 3 -25.39 69.55 -79.87
C ILE A 3 -25.55 68.03 -80.03
N ARG A 4 -25.73 67.50 -81.26
CA ARG A 4 -25.87 66.04 -81.52
C ARG A 4 -24.56 65.26 -81.32
N ILE A 5 -23.41 65.87 -81.56
CA ILE A 5 -22.11 65.19 -81.44
C ILE A 5 -21.71 65.05 -79.97
N VAL A 6 -21.96 66.10 -79.17
CA VAL A 6 -21.68 66.09 -77.72
C VAL A 6 -22.57 65.09 -76.97
N THR A 7 -23.82 64.93 -77.37
CA THR A 7 -24.73 63.94 -76.76
C THR A 7 -24.35 62.51 -77.11
N GLN A 8 -23.96 62.23 -78.36
CA GLN A 8 -23.58 60.88 -78.76
C GLN A 8 -22.28 60.41 -78.09
N ALA A 9 -21.25 61.27 -78.03
CA ALA A 9 -20.01 60.97 -77.31
C ALA A 9 -20.27 60.69 -75.81
N ARG A 10 -21.17 61.44 -75.18
CA ARG A 10 -21.50 61.27 -73.76
C ARG A 10 -22.29 59.98 -73.48
N ILE A 11 -23.17 59.56 -74.39
CA ILE A 11 -23.86 58.26 -74.29
C ILE A 11 -22.84 57.12 -74.41
N THR A 12 -21.93 57.18 -75.39
CA THR A 12 -20.89 56.15 -75.57
C THR A 12 -19.98 56.06 -74.35
N GLN A 13 -19.62 57.20 -73.73
CA GLN A 13 -18.85 57.20 -72.48
C GLN A 13 -19.61 56.53 -71.34
N LEU A 14 -20.89 56.85 -71.13
CA LEU A 14 -21.70 56.24 -70.08
C LEU A 14 -21.90 54.73 -70.29
N GLU A 15 -22.05 54.28 -71.54
CA GLU A 15 -22.14 52.85 -71.86
C GLU A 15 -20.81 52.13 -71.60
N HIS A 16 -19.68 52.78 -71.86
CA HIS A 16 -18.37 52.27 -71.52
C HIS A 16 -18.20 52.16 -70.00
N ASP A 17 -18.47 53.24 -69.26
CA ASP A 17 -18.35 53.27 -67.80
C ASP A 17 -19.28 52.24 -67.14
N ALA A 18 -20.52 52.10 -67.62
CA ALA A 18 -21.47 51.11 -67.11
C ALA A 18 -21.01 49.67 -67.36
N ARG A 19 -20.32 49.40 -68.48
CA ARG A 19 -19.74 48.09 -68.76
C ARG A 19 -18.56 47.79 -67.85
N VAL A 20 -17.65 48.75 -67.70
CA VAL A 20 -16.49 48.63 -66.79
C VAL A 20 -16.95 48.41 -65.35
N ALA A 21 -17.94 49.18 -64.88
CA ALA A 21 -18.49 49.02 -63.53
C ALA A 21 -19.15 47.64 -63.32
N ARG A 22 -19.82 47.08 -64.35
CA ARG A 22 -20.41 45.74 -64.27
C ARG A 22 -19.34 44.64 -64.26
N GLU A 23 -18.27 44.80 -65.04
CA GLU A 23 -17.15 43.85 -65.05
C GLU A 23 -16.44 43.86 -63.69
N GLN A 24 -16.12 45.03 -63.16
CA GLN A 24 -15.55 45.19 -61.82
C GLN A 24 -16.45 44.60 -60.72
N ALA A 25 -17.77 44.84 -60.78
CA ALA A 25 -18.70 44.26 -59.81
C ALA A 25 -18.73 42.73 -59.88
N ARG A 26 -18.60 42.14 -61.07
CA ARG A 26 -18.53 40.68 -61.24
C ARG A 26 -17.22 40.11 -60.68
N GLU A 27 -16.11 40.76 -60.95
CA GLU A 27 -14.80 40.35 -60.41
C GLU A 27 -14.79 40.41 -58.88
N ILE A 28 -15.24 41.53 -58.30
CA ILE A 28 -15.35 41.70 -56.85
C ILE A 28 -16.28 40.66 -56.24
N SER A 29 -17.44 40.42 -56.85
CA SER A 29 -18.40 39.40 -56.37
C SER A 29 -17.84 37.99 -56.45
N GLY A 30 -17.10 37.67 -57.53
CA GLY A 30 -16.42 36.38 -57.69
C GLY A 30 -15.36 36.15 -56.61
N ALA A 31 -14.46 37.12 -56.44
CA ALA A 31 -13.41 37.06 -55.42
C ALA A 31 -14.00 36.99 -53.99
N ALA A 32 -15.06 37.75 -53.71
CA ALA A 32 -15.75 37.69 -52.42
C ALA A 32 -16.42 36.33 -52.17
N SER A 33 -17.04 35.74 -53.19
CA SER A 33 -17.66 34.41 -53.10
C SER A 33 -16.63 33.31 -52.88
N GLU A 34 -15.47 33.41 -53.52
CA GLU A 34 -14.35 32.48 -53.34
C GLU A 34 -13.77 32.56 -51.93
N ALA A 35 -13.46 33.78 -51.46
CA ALA A 35 -12.98 34.00 -50.10
C ALA A 35 -13.98 33.55 -49.04
N PHE A 36 -15.28 33.79 -49.26
CA PHE A 36 -16.33 33.28 -48.38
C PHE A 36 -16.38 31.75 -48.38
N GLY A 37 -16.27 31.11 -49.55
CA GLY A 37 -16.24 29.66 -49.67
C GLY A 37 -15.02 29.03 -48.99
N GLU A 38 -13.86 29.70 -49.03
CA GLU A 38 -12.66 29.29 -48.30
C GLU A 38 -12.86 29.42 -46.78
N HIS A 39 -13.35 30.57 -46.33
CA HIS A 39 -13.59 30.80 -44.92
C HIS A 39 -14.61 29.81 -44.31
N VAL A 40 -15.68 29.48 -45.05
CA VAL A 40 -16.64 28.47 -44.63
C VAL A 40 -15.97 27.10 -44.47
N ARG A 41 -15.10 26.69 -45.41
CA ARG A 41 -14.35 25.43 -45.32
C ARG A 41 -13.41 25.41 -44.12
N GLU A 42 -12.71 26.51 -43.87
CA GLU A 42 -11.84 26.65 -42.69
C GLU A 42 -12.62 26.55 -41.38
N LEU A 43 -13.78 27.24 -41.29
CA LEU A 43 -14.63 27.20 -40.11
C LEU A 43 -15.15 25.79 -39.84
N TYR A 44 -15.57 25.06 -40.87
CA TYR A 44 -15.98 23.66 -40.73
C TYR A 44 -14.83 22.77 -40.25
N ALA A 45 -13.64 22.91 -40.82
CA ALA A 45 -12.47 22.14 -40.40
C ALA A 45 -12.08 22.44 -38.93
N ALA A 46 -12.14 23.71 -38.53
CA ALA A 46 -11.88 24.12 -37.15
C ALA A 46 -12.93 23.57 -36.17
N THR A 47 -14.21 23.57 -36.58
CA THR A 47 -15.32 23.06 -35.76
C THR A 47 -15.21 21.54 -35.59
N ASP A 48 -14.99 20.81 -36.66
CA ASP A 48 -14.77 19.35 -36.61
C ASP A 48 -13.55 18.97 -35.74
N HIS A 49 -12.48 19.77 -35.81
CA HIS A 49 -11.34 19.56 -34.93
C HIS A 49 -11.68 19.80 -33.45
N ALA A 50 -12.44 20.85 -33.14
CA ALA A 50 -12.86 21.16 -31.78
C ALA A 50 -13.78 20.08 -31.21
N GLU A 51 -14.75 19.59 -31.97
CA GLU A 51 -15.66 18.51 -31.55
C GLU A 51 -14.91 17.20 -31.27
N ARG A 52 -13.93 16.85 -32.11
CA ARG A 52 -13.06 15.70 -31.88
C ARG A 52 -12.20 15.87 -30.64
N ALA A 53 -11.67 17.06 -30.40
CA ALA A 53 -10.89 17.35 -29.20
C ALA A 53 -11.76 17.25 -27.93
N GLU A 54 -12.98 17.79 -27.94
CA GLU A 54 -13.92 17.68 -26.83
C GLU A 54 -14.26 16.22 -26.50
N THR A 55 -14.54 15.42 -27.53
CA THR A 55 -14.80 13.99 -27.39
C THR A 55 -13.61 13.28 -26.74
N ALA A 56 -12.40 13.50 -27.25
CA ALA A 56 -11.18 12.91 -26.70
C ALA A 56 -10.93 13.34 -25.24
N THR A 57 -11.17 14.61 -24.90
CA THR A 57 -11.01 15.09 -23.51
C THR A 57 -12.02 14.43 -22.56
N THR A 58 -13.24 14.18 -23.03
CA THR A 58 -14.27 13.49 -22.25
C THR A 58 -13.87 12.04 -22.00
N GLU A 59 -13.40 11.32 -23.02
CA GLU A 59 -12.91 9.93 -22.89
C GLU A 59 -11.73 9.83 -21.91
N VAL A 60 -10.75 10.73 -22.04
CA VAL A 60 -9.61 10.79 -21.11
C VAL A 60 -10.08 11.09 -19.68
N GLY A 61 -11.05 11.99 -19.52
CA GLY A 61 -11.67 12.29 -18.22
C GLY A 61 -12.30 11.06 -17.57
N VAL A 62 -12.99 10.23 -18.34
CA VAL A 62 -13.58 8.97 -17.86
C VAL A 62 -12.49 8.00 -17.40
N ILE A 63 -11.46 7.77 -18.23
CA ILE A 63 -10.34 6.88 -17.91
C ILE A 63 -9.63 7.33 -16.63
N LEU A 64 -9.34 8.64 -16.52
CA LEU A 64 -8.69 9.20 -15.35
C LEU A 64 -9.53 9.00 -14.08
N SER A 65 -10.85 9.21 -14.16
CA SER A 65 -11.74 9.01 -13.02
C SER A 65 -11.73 7.56 -12.53
N PHE A 66 -11.65 6.60 -13.46
CA PHE A 66 -11.60 5.18 -13.14
C PHE A 66 -10.25 4.81 -12.51
N ALA A 67 -9.15 5.25 -13.11
CA ALA A 67 -7.81 5.03 -12.57
C ALA A 67 -7.65 5.62 -11.16
N MET A 68 -8.21 6.80 -10.88
CA MET A 68 -8.19 7.39 -9.53
C MET A 68 -8.99 6.57 -8.52
N LYS A 69 -10.13 5.99 -8.92
CA LYS A 69 -10.92 5.10 -8.05
C LYS A 69 -10.15 3.82 -7.73
N GLU A 70 -9.54 3.18 -8.73
CA GLU A 70 -8.73 1.97 -8.53
C GLU A 70 -7.52 2.25 -7.63
N LEU A 71 -6.81 3.37 -7.86
CA LEU A 71 -5.68 3.78 -7.03
C LEU A 71 -6.11 3.99 -5.57
N SER A 72 -7.24 4.67 -5.35
CA SER A 72 -7.77 4.89 -4.00
C SER A 72 -8.13 3.58 -3.31
N ALA A 73 -8.73 2.63 -4.04
CA ALA A 73 -9.07 1.31 -3.50
C ALA A 73 -7.80 0.52 -3.12
N ALA A 74 -6.79 0.51 -3.99
CA ALA A 74 -5.51 -0.15 -3.73
C ALA A 74 -4.77 0.47 -2.53
N GLN A 75 -4.79 1.80 -2.39
CA GLN A 75 -4.21 2.49 -1.24
C GLN A 75 -4.93 2.12 0.07
N GLN A 76 -6.25 2.03 0.05
CA GLN A 76 -7.03 1.61 1.22
C GLN A 76 -6.71 0.16 1.60
N GLU A 77 -6.58 -0.74 0.64
CA GLU A 77 -6.21 -2.13 0.89
C GLU A 77 -4.81 -2.24 1.50
N LEU A 78 -3.83 -1.46 1.00
CA LEU A 78 -2.48 -1.41 1.57
C LEU A 78 -2.50 -0.95 3.04
N LEU A 79 -3.27 0.09 3.36
CA LEU A 79 -3.40 0.57 4.74
C LEU A 79 -3.98 -0.51 5.67
N LEU A 80 -4.99 -1.24 5.21
CA LEU A 80 -5.56 -2.36 5.98
C LEU A 80 -4.53 -3.48 6.19
N LYS A 81 -3.79 -3.84 5.13
CA LYS A 81 -2.71 -4.84 5.21
C LYS A 81 -1.60 -4.41 6.17
N ASP A 82 -1.22 -3.14 6.20
CA ASP A 82 -0.20 -2.61 7.12
C ASP A 82 -0.66 -2.63 8.59
N VAL A 83 -1.94 -2.38 8.85
CA VAL A 83 -2.53 -2.54 10.19
C VAL A 83 -2.46 -4.00 10.62
N GLU A 84 -2.82 -4.91 9.72
CA GLU A 84 -2.83 -6.35 9.99
C GLU A 84 -1.42 -6.91 10.22
N ILE A 85 -0.45 -6.51 9.39
CA ILE A 85 0.97 -6.87 9.59
C ILE A 85 1.46 -6.38 10.95
N ARG A 86 1.11 -5.16 11.36
CA ARG A 86 1.46 -4.64 12.69
C ARG A 86 0.77 -5.40 13.83
N ARG A 87 -0.46 -5.89 13.64
CA ARG A 87 -1.13 -6.76 14.61
C ARG A 87 -0.41 -8.10 14.72
N LEU A 88 -0.19 -8.78 13.59
CA LEU A 88 0.49 -10.08 13.53
C LEU A 88 1.91 -10.04 14.11
N ARG A 89 2.67 -8.97 13.85
CA ARG A 89 4.00 -8.79 14.44
C ARG A 89 3.95 -8.70 15.97
N ARG A 90 3.00 -7.94 16.54
CA ARG A 90 2.82 -7.85 17.99
C ARG A 90 2.43 -9.18 18.61
N GLU A 91 1.56 -9.94 17.94
CA GLU A 91 1.19 -11.28 18.39
C GLU A 91 2.38 -12.24 18.38
N LEU A 92 3.20 -12.19 17.33
CA LEU A 92 4.40 -13.01 17.24
C LEU A 92 5.45 -12.64 18.30
N GLU A 93 5.67 -11.35 18.55
CA GLU A 93 6.55 -10.87 19.63
C GLU A 93 6.06 -11.32 21.01
N GLY A 94 4.75 -11.27 21.26
CA GLY A 94 4.14 -11.75 22.51
C GLY A 94 4.24 -13.28 22.68
N ALA A 95 4.15 -14.02 21.58
CA ALA A 95 4.15 -15.48 21.54
C ALA A 95 5.55 -16.12 21.47
N SER A 96 6.63 -15.35 21.29
CA SER A 96 7.98 -15.91 21.24
C SER A 96 8.36 -16.55 22.57
N MET A 97 8.45 -17.88 22.57
CA MET A 97 8.93 -18.71 23.69
C MET A 97 10.45 -18.89 23.65
N GLU A 98 11.11 -18.41 22.59
CA GLU A 98 12.55 -18.58 22.38
C GLU A 98 13.32 -17.75 23.41
N GLY A 99 14.19 -18.43 24.19
CA GLY A 99 14.95 -17.80 25.28
C GLY A 99 14.16 -17.60 26.59
N ARG A 100 12.84 -17.85 26.63
CA ARG A 100 12.09 -17.83 27.89
C ARG A 100 12.47 -19.04 28.75
N THR A 101 12.66 -18.78 30.03
CA THR A 101 12.93 -19.82 31.03
C THR A 101 11.61 -20.30 31.61
N LEU A 102 11.28 -21.58 31.42
CA LEU A 102 10.17 -22.26 32.08
C LEU A 102 10.66 -22.93 33.36
N THR A 103 9.78 -23.10 34.33
CA THR A 103 10.10 -23.82 35.58
C THR A 103 9.27 -25.09 35.68
N VAL A 104 9.93 -26.23 35.81
CA VAL A 104 9.29 -27.52 36.11
C VAL A 104 9.30 -27.72 37.62
N LEU A 105 8.13 -27.92 38.20
CA LEU A 105 7.98 -28.35 39.58
C LEU A 105 8.06 -29.89 39.63
N LEU A 106 8.97 -30.39 40.46
CA LEU A 106 9.15 -31.81 40.72
C LEU A 106 8.63 -32.15 42.11
N HIS A 107 7.93 -33.28 42.23
CA HIS A 107 7.55 -33.88 43.51
C HIS A 107 8.33 -35.19 43.68
N TYR A 108 9.25 -35.26 44.66
CA TYR A 108 10.17 -36.40 44.83
C TYR A 108 10.89 -36.82 43.53
N GLY A 109 11.30 -35.84 42.72
CA GLY A 109 12.02 -36.08 41.46
C GLY A 109 11.14 -36.41 40.25
N GLU A 110 9.84 -36.63 40.43
CA GLU A 110 8.91 -36.82 39.33
C GLU A 110 8.33 -35.48 38.85
N PRO A 111 8.21 -35.25 37.53
CA PRO A 111 7.56 -34.05 37.00
C PRO A 111 6.11 -33.95 37.47
N HIS A 112 5.79 -32.84 38.14
CA HIS A 112 4.45 -32.52 38.58
C HIS A 112 3.75 -31.63 37.55
N THR A 113 4.25 -30.40 37.37
CA THR A 113 3.65 -29.37 36.51
C THR A 113 4.73 -28.41 35.98
N ILE A 114 4.47 -27.75 34.84
CA ILE A 114 5.34 -26.75 34.23
C ILE A 114 4.71 -25.36 34.34
N TYR A 115 5.50 -24.38 34.75
CA TYR A 115 5.08 -23.00 34.97
C TYR A 115 5.92 -22.02 34.15
N ALA A 116 5.34 -20.86 33.89
CA ALA A 116 6.01 -19.76 33.19
C ALA A 116 7.09 -19.09 34.07
N SER A 117 6.96 -19.14 35.40
CA SER A 117 7.90 -18.56 36.36
C SER A 117 8.16 -19.50 37.54
N ARG A 118 9.22 -19.20 38.30
CA ARG A 118 9.55 -19.96 39.52
C ARG A 118 8.59 -19.61 40.66
N GLU A 119 8.14 -18.37 40.69
CA GLU A 119 7.23 -17.82 41.68
C GLU A 119 5.88 -18.53 41.61
N ASP A 120 5.36 -18.77 40.40
CA ASP A 120 4.12 -19.53 40.20
C ASP A 120 4.25 -20.98 40.68
N ALA A 121 5.39 -21.63 40.37
CA ALA A 121 5.68 -22.98 40.82
C ALA A 121 5.75 -23.07 42.35
N HIS A 122 6.37 -22.09 43.01
CA HIS A 122 6.40 -22.00 44.46
C HIS A 122 5.01 -21.79 45.06
N ALA A 123 4.22 -20.87 44.50
CA ALA A 123 2.88 -20.56 44.97
C ALA A 123 1.97 -21.80 44.93
N ASP A 124 2.07 -22.61 43.87
CA ASP A 124 1.25 -23.80 43.73
C ASP A 124 1.57 -24.87 44.79
N THR A 125 2.81 -24.97 45.28
CA THR A 125 3.08 -25.92 46.39
C THR A 125 2.27 -25.63 47.66
N GLY A 126 1.82 -24.38 47.84
CA GLY A 126 0.90 -24.01 48.92
C GLY A 126 -0.45 -24.71 48.82
N THR A 127 -0.94 -24.96 47.60
CA THR A 127 -2.18 -25.72 47.35
C THR A 127 -2.02 -27.21 47.71
N HIS A 128 -0.78 -27.69 47.74
CA HIS A 128 -0.40 -29.06 48.10
C HIS A 128 0.12 -29.20 49.54
N GLY A 129 -0.22 -28.26 50.42
CA GLY A 129 0.05 -28.33 51.85
C GLY A 129 1.47 -27.95 52.26
N MET A 130 2.22 -27.24 51.41
CA MET A 130 3.45 -26.57 51.84
C MET A 130 3.09 -25.30 52.64
N PRO A 131 3.71 -25.03 53.79
CA PRO A 131 3.49 -23.80 54.54
C PRO A 131 3.82 -22.55 53.70
N ALA A 132 3.01 -21.50 53.81
CA ALA A 132 3.21 -20.25 53.09
C ALA A 132 4.50 -19.52 53.49
N ASP A 133 5.03 -19.80 54.69
CA ASP A 133 6.31 -19.31 55.21
C ASP A 133 7.50 -20.21 54.83
N HIS A 134 7.29 -21.23 53.99
CA HIS A 134 8.35 -22.11 53.55
C HIS A 134 9.45 -21.36 52.80
N VAL A 135 10.67 -21.38 53.35
CA VAL A 135 11.84 -20.77 52.73
C VAL A 135 12.50 -21.75 51.76
N TRP A 136 12.31 -21.50 50.46
CA TRP A 136 12.95 -22.24 49.38
C TRP A 136 14.48 -22.08 49.39
N LYS A 137 15.20 -23.20 49.40
CA LYS A 137 16.67 -23.23 49.41
C LYS A 137 17.25 -23.72 48.08
N PRO A 138 18.47 -23.29 47.70
CA PRO A 138 19.19 -23.87 46.57
C PRO A 138 19.36 -25.39 46.75
N CYS A 139 18.98 -26.17 45.72
CA CYS A 139 18.97 -27.64 45.80
C CYS A 139 20.37 -28.27 45.69
N GLY A 140 21.40 -27.51 45.26
CA GLY A 140 22.75 -28.04 45.07
C GLY A 140 22.80 -29.25 44.13
N GLU A 141 23.76 -30.15 44.35
CA GLU A 141 23.96 -31.34 43.51
C GLU A 141 23.19 -32.59 43.98
N ARG A 142 22.40 -32.48 45.06
CA ARG A 142 21.66 -33.62 45.60
C ARG A 142 20.62 -34.14 44.59
N PRO A 143 20.35 -35.46 44.55
CA PRO A 143 19.31 -36.05 43.72
C PRO A 143 17.95 -35.39 43.93
N ALA A 144 17.17 -35.22 42.85
CA ALA A 144 15.85 -34.61 42.92
C ALA A 144 14.86 -35.40 43.82
N ALA A 145 15.03 -36.72 43.90
CA ALA A 145 14.25 -37.60 44.76
C ALA A 145 14.40 -37.32 46.27
N GLU A 146 15.48 -36.66 46.69
CA GLU A 146 15.70 -36.28 48.09
C GLU A 146 14.89 -35.04 48.50
N PHE A 147 14.27 -34.35 47.54
CA PHE A 147 13.47 -33.17 47.78
C PHE A 147 11.99 -33.50 47.61
N LYS A 148 11.18 -33.24 48.64
CA LYS A 148 9.72 -33.32 48.52
C LYS A 148 9.22 -32.46 47.37
N TRP A 149 9.70 -31.21 47.28
CA TRP A 149 9.44 -30.32 46.15
C TRP A 149 10.73 -29.67 45.68
N ARG A 150 10.91 -29.59 44.36
CA ARG A 150 12.08 -28.96 43.72
C ARG A 150 11.66 -28.26 42.43
N CYS A 151 12.18 -27.07 42.21
CA CYS A 151 12.00 -26.35 40.94
C CYS A 151 13.25 -26.50 40.08
N GLU A 152 13.06 -26.83 38.80
CA GLU A 152 14.12 -26.85 37.79
C GLU A 152 13.79 -25.90 36.64
N ALA A 153 14.74 -25.04 36.29
CA ALA A 153 14.60 -24.08 35.20
C ALA A 153 15.08 -24.68 33.87
N PHE A 154 14.29 -24.54 32.81
CA PHE A 154 14.58 -25.00 31.46
C PHE A 154 14.36 -23.87 30.44
N ILE A 155 15.14 -23.87 29.37
CA ILE A 155 15.03 -22.93 28.25
C ILE A 155 14.63 -23.72 27.01
N TYR A 156 13.61 -23.24 26.30
CA TYR A 156 13.27 -23.77 24.98
C TYR A 156 14.39 -23.44 23.98
N ASN A 157 14.93 -24.47 23.34
CA ASN A 157 15.94 -24.37 22.30
C ASN A 157 15.30 -24.69 20.94
N ALA A 158 15.06 -23.65 20.15
CA ALA A 158 14.46 -23.78 18.83
C ALA A 158 15.31 -24.63 17.87
N VAL A 159 16.64 -24.57 17.98
CA VAL A 159 17.58 -25.29 17.10
C VAL A 159 17.45 -26.81 17.24
N SER A 160 17.13 -27.29 18.44
CA SER A 160 16.98 -28.73 18.72
C SER A 160 15.53 -29.18 18.85
N ASN A 161 14.55 -28.28 18.66
CA ASN A 161 13.13 -28.51 18.97
C ASN A 161 12.92 -29.21 20.33
N GLY A 162 13.62 -28.71 21.36
CA GLY A 162 13.67 -29.37 22.67
C GLY A 162 14.02 -28.40 23.80
N PHE A 163 14.03 -28.89 25.03
CA PHE A 163 14.32 -28.09 26.22
C PHE A 163 15.70 -28.44 26.79
N ARG A 164 16.46 -27.43 27.21
CA ARG A 164 17.71 -27.60 27.94
C ARG A 164 17.61 -27.01 29.33
N ARG A 165 18.32 -27.57 30.31
CA ARG A 165 18.40 -26.96 31.65
C ARG A 165 19.04 -25.58 31.54
N ALA A 166 18.45 -24.59 32.22
CA ALA A 166 18.97 -23.22 32.25
C ALA A 166 20.32 -23.14 32.98
N TYR A 167 20.52 -24.02 33.96
CA TYR A 167 21.78 -24.16 34.69
C TYR A 167 22.38 -25.55 34.43
N VAL A 168 23.59 -25.58 33.89
CA VAL A 168 24.38 -26.80 33.72
C VAL A 168 25.20 -27.00 35.00
N PRO A 169 25.05 -28.13 35.71
CA PRO A 169 25.89 -28.44 36.86
C PRO A 169 27.37 -28.44 36.46
N ALA A 170 28.26 -27.98 37.36
CA ALA A 170 29.69 -28.07 37.15
C ALA A 170 30.10 -29.53 36.91
N ALA A 171 30.94 -29.78 35.91
CA ALA A 171 31.45 -31.13 35.64
C ALA A 171 32.27 -31.60 36.84
N LYS A 172 31.90 -32.73 37.45
CA LYS A 172 32.77 -33.41 38.41
C LYS A 172 33.92 -34.06 37.65
N PRO A 173 35.18 -33.87 38.07
CA PRO A 173 36.27 -34.69 37.56
C PRO A 173 35.95 -36.15 37.89
N VAL A 174 35.99 -37.01 36.87
CA VAL A 174 35.88 -38.45 37.05
C VAL A 174 37.20 -38.92 37.67
N GLU A 175 37.26 -38.99 39.00
CA GLU A 175 38.31 -39.73 39.68
C GLU A 175 38.01 -41.22 39.52
N GLY A 176 38.76 -41.91 38.66
CA GLY A 176 38.74 -43.37 38.56
C GLY A 176 38.77 -43.92 37.15
N ALA A 177 39.91 -43.78 36.48
CA ALA A 177 40.38 -44.80 35.54
C ALA A 177 41.88 -44.98 35.80
N ALA A 178 42.22 -45.96 36.63
CA ALA A 178 43.55 -46.54 36.76
C ALA A 178 43.47 -47.98 36.25
#